data_AF-A0A9C8HT99-F1
#
_entry.id   AF-A0A9C8HT99-F1
#
_cell.length_a   1.000
_cell.length_b   1.000
_cell.length_c   1.000
_cell.angle_alpha   90.00
_cell.angle_beta   90.00
_cell.angle_gamma   90.00
#
_symmetry.space_group_name_H-M   'P 1'
#
loop_
_entity.id
_entity.type
_entity.pdbx_description
1 polymer ?
#
loop_
_entity_poly.entity_id
_entity_poly.type
_entity_poly.pdbx_seq_one_letter_code
_entity_poly.pdbx_strand_id
1 'polypeptide(L)'
;QNNMSILREKTALVEQEPFLFNDTIYKNVAFGNRYAGREEVVDALKKAHVWEFVSGLKEKENTMIEERGNNLSVGQKQRIAIARALIRKPTILVLDEATSNIDNISEKYISDTINQISSNLIVFIVAHKLNTIADCDRIIVINDGIIIEEGVHEELLGKEGGVYAQQYNQRS
;
A
#
# COMPACT_ATOMS: atom_id res chain seq x y z
N GLN A 1 -3.95 -27.59 -13.14
CA GLN A 1 -3.29 -26.35 -12.66
C GLN A 1 -3.90 -26.00 -11.31
N ASN A 2 -3.09 -25.63 -10.32
CA ASN A 2 -3.57 -25.44 -8.96
C ASN A 2 -4.15 -24.02 -8.82
N ASN A 3 -5.48 -23.87 -8.70
CA ASN A 3 -6.15 -22.56 -8.67
C ASN A 3 -5.55 -21.60 -7.61
N MET A 4 -5.01 -22.17 -6.52
CA MET A 4 -4.34 -21.41 -5.45
C MET A 4 -3.04 -20.73 -5.88
N SER A 5 -2.28 -21.31 -6.81
CA SER A 5 -1.03 -20.70 -7.27
C SER A 5 -1.30 -19.49 -8.17
N ILE A 6 -2.31 -19.59 -9.04
CA ILE A 6 -2.73 -18.50 -9.93
C ILE A 6 -3.25 -17.33 -9.09
N LEU A 7 -4.09 -17.60 -8.08
CA LEU A 7 -4.59 -16.55 -7.19
C LEU A 7 -3.44 -15.81 -6.49
N ARG A 8 -2.49 -16.56 -5.90
CA ARG A 8 -1.31 -15.96 -5.24
C ARG A 8 -0.40 -15.21 -6.20
N GLU A 9 -0.36 -15.60 -7.46
CA GLU A 9 0.41 -14.91 -8.50
C GLU A 9 -0.22 -13.57 -8.88
N LYS A 10 -1.54 -13.53 -8.94
CA LYS A 10 -2.34 -12.36 -9.31
C LYS A 10 -2.61 -11.40 -8.16
N THR A 11 -2.44 -11.84 -6.91
CA THR A 11 -2.67 -11.05 -5.72
C THR A 11 -1.36 -10.66 -5.04
N ALA A 12 -1.23 -9.38 -4.68
CA ALA A 12 -0.20 -8.89 -3.76
C ALA A 12 -0.86 -8.35 -2.49
N LEU A 13 -0.24 -8.62 -1.34
CA LEU A 13 -0.65 -8.13 -0.03
C LEU A 13 0.46 -7.25 0.54
N VAL A 14 0.08 -6.08 1.06
CA VAL A 14 0.91 -5.22 1.87
C VAL A 14 0.31 -5.20 3.26
N GLU A 15 1.03 -5.78 4.22
CA GLU A 15 0.63 -5.86 5.62
C GLU A 15 0.85 -4.52 6.35
N GLN A 16 0.18 -4.33 7.48
CA GLN A 16 0.32 -3.15 8.34
C GLN A 16 1.77 -2.91 8.77
N GLU A 17 2.45 -3.99 9.19
CA GLU A 17 3.86 -4.00 9.53
C GLU A 17 4.64 -4.85 8.51
N PRO A 18 5.10 -4.27 7.40
CA PRO A 18 5.73 -5.04 6.36
C PRO A 18 7.09 -5.56 6.81
N PHE A 19 7.28 -6.87 6.67
CA PHE A 19 8.58 -7.49 6.90
C PHE A 19 9.57 -7.14 5.78
N LEU A 20 10.75 -6.61 6.15
CA LEU A 20 11.88 -6.41 5.25
C LEU A 20 13.03 -7.34 5.64
N PHE A 21 13.65 -7.94 4.63
CA PHE A 21 14.83 -8.78 4.80
C PHE A 21 16.04 -7.90 5.13
N ASN A 22 16.95 -8.43 5.96
CA ASN A 22 18.27 -7.84 6.20
C ASN A 22 19.15 -8.02 4.95
N ASP A 23 18.87 -7.21 3.93
CA ASP A 23 19.55 -7.21 2.64
C ASP A 23 19.35 -5.83 1.96
N THR A 24 19.91 -5.64 0.77
CA THR A 24 19.76 -4.38 0.03
C THR A 24 18.29 -4.03 -0.25
N ILE A 25 18.00 -2.73 -0.40
CA ILE A 25 16.70 -2.24 -0.89
C ILE A 25 16.34 -2.91 -2.23
N TYR A 26 17.31 -3.03 -3.13
CA TYR A 26 17.18 -3.69 -4.41
C TYR A 26 16.61 -5.11 -4.26
N LYS A 27 17.26 -5.96 -3.44
CA LYS A 27 16.81 -7.35 -3.27
C LYS A 27 15.50 -7.44 -2.52
N ASN A 28 15.25 -6.53 -1.58
CA ASN A 28 13.96 -6.45 -0.92
C ASN A 28 12.83 -6.20 -1.92
N VAL A 29 13.01 -5.30 -2.90
CA VAL A 29 12.02 -5.10 -3.95
C VAL A 29 11.99 -6.27 -4.94
N ALA A 30 13.15 -6.67 -5.46
CA ALA A 30 13.29 -7.77 -6.44
C ALA A 30 12.82 -9.13 -5.90
N PHE A 31 12.66 -9.29 -4.59
CA PHE A 31 12.01 -10.47 -4.01
C PHE A 31 10.60 -10.70 -4.58
N GLY A 32 9.86 -9.63 -4.91
CA GLY A 32 8.54 -9.73 -5.54
C GLY A 32 8.57 -10.31 -6.97
N ASN A 33 9.70 -10.18 -7.66
CA ASN A 33 9.95 -10.78 -8.97
C ASN A 33 11.46 -10.93 -9.20
N ARG A 34 12.00 -12.14 -8.96
CA ARG A 34 13.44 -12.42 -9.07
C ARG A 34 14.03 -12.25 -10.46
N TYR A 35 13.18 -12.17 -11.50
CA TYR A 35 13.60 -11.98 -12.88
C TYR A 35 13.61 -10.50 -13.28
N ALA A 36 13.18 -9.61 -12.38
CA ALA A 36 13.13 -8.19 -12.67
C ALA A 36 14.52 -7.61 -12.85
N GLY A 37 14.67 -6.82 -13.92
CA GLY A 37 15.88 -6.05 -14.17
C GLY A 37 16.01 -4.87 -13.21
N ARG A 38 17.19 -4.25 -13.19
CA ARG A 38 17.45 -3.06 -12.37
C ARG A 38 16.51 -1.89 -12.67
N GLU A 39 16.19 -1.69 -13.94
CA GLU A 39 15.27 -0.63 -14.36
C GLU A 39 13.86 -0.85 -13.82
N GLU A 40 13.38 -2.11 -13.79
CA GLU A 40 12.06 -2.44 -13.22
C GLU A 40 12.02 -2.23 -11.71
N VAL A 41 13.12 -2.51 -11.00
CA VAL A 41 13.23 -2.22 -9.56
C VAL A 41 13.16 -0.71 -9.32
N VAL A 42 13.89 0.09 -10.10
CA VAL A 42 13.86 1.55 -9.99
C VAL A 42 12.48 2.11 -10.34
N ASP A 43 11.82 1.58 -11.37
CA ASP A 43 10.45 1.96 -11.72
C ASP A 43 9.46 1.65 -10.59
N ALA A 44 9.57 0.47 -9.96
CA ALA A 44 8.75 0.11 -8.80
C ALA A 44 8.99 1.05 -7.60
N LEU A 45 10.24 1.42 -7.33
CA LEU A 45 10.59 2.38 -6.27
C LEU A 45 10.04 3.79 -6.56
N LYS A 46 9.99 4.21 -7.83
CA LYS A 46 9.41 5.49 -8.24
C LYS A 46 7.89 5.49 -8.10
N LYS A 47 7.22 4.43 -8.58
CA LYS A 47 5.77 4.26 -8.45
C LYS A 47 5.32 4.26 -6.99
N ALA A 48 6.14 3.70 -6.10
CA ALA A 48 5.88 3.73 -4.66
C ALA A 48 6.38 5.00 -3.96
N HIS A 49 6.80 6.05 -4.69
CA HIS A 49 7.26 7.32 -4.14
C HIS A 49 8.36 7.20 -3.07
N VAL A 50 9.29 6.25 -3.22
CA VAL A 50 10.43 6.08 -2.31
C VAL A 50 11.77 6.31 -3.00
N TRP A 51 11.77 6.44 -4.33
CA TRP A 51 12.99 6.66 -5.10
C TRP A 51 13.72 7.95 -4.72
N GLU A 52 13.02 9.02 -4.35
CA GLU A 52 13.61 10.30 -3.93
C GLU A 52 14.47 10.11 -2.66
N PHE A 53 13.97 9.31 -1.72
CA PHE A 53 14.74 8.91 -0.55
C PHE A 53 15.91 8.02 -0.94
N VAL A 54 15.65 6.95 -1.69
CA VAL A 54 16.67 5.95 -2.07
C VAL A 54 17.81 6.59 -2.86
N SER A 55 17.50 7.43 -3.84
CA SER A 55 18.50 8.10 -4.70
C SER A 55 19.40 9.09 -3.95
N GLY A 56 18.95 9.59 -2.80
CA GLY A 56 19.75 10.42 -1.88
C GLY A 56 20.70 9.64 -0.99
N LEU A 57 20.56 8.31 -0.88
CA LEU A 57 21.47 7.46 -0.13
C LEU A 57 22.80 7.26 -0.89
N LYS A 58 23.90 7.13 -0.16
CA LYS A 58 25.24 6.93 -0.75
C LYS A 58 25.30 5.74 -1.70
N GLU A 59 24.71 4.62 -1.31
CA GLU A 59 24.69 3.36 -2.08
C GLU A 59 23.39 3.16 -2.86
N LYS A 60 22.47 4.12 -2.82
CA LYS A 60 21.17 4.09 -3.50
C LYS A 60 20.38 2.80 -3.22
N GLU A 61 19.91 2.10 -4.25
CA GLU A 61 19.18 0.83 -4.11
C GLU A 61 20.05 -0.30 -3.55
N ASN A 62 21.38 -0.16 -3.55
CA ASN A 62 22.29 -1.11 -2.91
C ASN A 62 22.47 -0.82 -1.41
N THR A 63 21.83 0.22 -0.85
CA THR A 63 21.85 0.45 0.60
C THR A 63 21.23 -0.73 1.33
N MET A 64 21.93 -1.19 2.37
CA MET A 64 21.50 -2.28 3.23
C MET A 64 20.34 -1.84 4.14
N ILE A 65 19.33 -2.69 4.22
CA ILE A 65 18.27 -2.59 5.22
C ILE A 65 18.75 -3.41 6.42
N GLU A 66 18.83 -2.79 7.60
CA GLU A 66 19.25 -3.47 8.82
C GLU A 66 18.16 -4.43 9.32
N GLU A 67 18.40 -5.12 10.44
CA GLU A 67 17.42 -6.06 10.99
C GLU A 67 16.06 -5.38 11.19
N ARG A 68 14.99 -5.99 10.62
CA ARG A 68 13.62 -5.44 10.59
C ARG A 68 13.50 -4.03 10.00
N GLY A 69 14.50 -3.56 9.26
CA GLY A 69 14.60 -2.21 8.73
C GLY A 69 14.67 -1.11 9.77
N ASN A 70 15.32 -1.35 10.92
CA ASN A 70 15.44 -0.35 11.99
C ASN A 70 16.02 1.00 11.54
N ASN A 71 16.76 1.04 10.43
CA ASN A 71 17.28 2.24 9.80
C ASN A 71 16.27 2.99 8.89
N LEU A 72 15.01 2.55 8.82
CA LEU A 72 13.97 3.13 7.98
C LEU A 72 12.78 3.61 8.83
N SER A 73 12.18 4.73 8.43
CA SER A 73 10.88 5.14 9.00
C SER A 73 9.77 4.16 8.62
N VAL A 74 8.70 4.12 9.39
CA VAL A 74 7.53 3.25 9.09
C VAL A 74 6.99 3.52 7.69
N GLY A 75 6.86 4.79 7.29
CA GLY A 75 6.42 5.17 5.94
C GLY A 75 7.39 4.78 4.82
N GLN A 76 8.70 4.71 5.09
CA GLN A 76 9.67 4.18 4.12
C GLN A 76 9.54 2.66 3.98
N LYS A 77 9.35 1.94 5.10
CA LYS A 77 9.14 0.48 5.06
C LYS A 77 7.90 0.11 4.27
N GLN A 78 6.79 0.81 4.53
CA GLN A 78 5.53 0.68 3.79
C GLN A 78 5.72 0.89 2.29
N ARG A 79 6.34 2.01 1.88
CA ARG A 79 6.58 2.27 0.46
C ARG A 79 7.51 1.26 -0.21
N ILE A 80 8.54 0.75 0.48
CA ILE A 80 9.38 -0.35 -0.05
C ILE A 80 8.55 -1.64 -0.20
N ALA A 81 7.65 -1.93 0.72
CA ALA A 81 6.75 -3.07 0.62
C ALA A 81 5.75 -2.92 -0.55
N ILE A 82 5.23 -1.71 -0.78
CA ILE A 82 4.41 -1.39 -1.95
C ILE A 82 5.23 -1.58 -3.24
N ALA A 83 6.47 -1.09 -3.32
CA ALA A 83 7.35 -1.35 -4.47
C ALA A 83 7.54 -2.85 -4.73
N ARG A 84 7.77 -3.64 -3.67
CA ARG A 84 7.85 -5.12 -3.75
C ARG A 84 6.54 -5.75 -4.24
N ALA A 85 5.38 -5.22 -3.84
CA ALA A 85 4.10 -5.69 -4.34
C ALA A 85 3.92 -5.35 -5.83
N LEU A 86 4.26 -4.13 -6.25
CA LEU A 86 4.07 -3.62 -7.60
C LEU A 86 4.98 -4.30 -8.64
N ILE A 87 6.22 -4.66 -8.28
CA ILE A 87 7.14 -5.32 -9.23
C ILE A 87 6.64 -6.70 -9.67
N ARG A 88 5.74 -7.31 -8.90
CA ARG A 88 5.06 -8.55 -9.26
C ARG A 88 4.04 -8.37 -10.39
N LYS A 89 3.64 -7.13 -10.70
CA LYS A 89 2.58 -6.79 -11.65
C LYS A 89 1.28 -7.54 -11.33
N PRO A 90 0.76 -7.41 -10.08
CA PRO A 90 -0.47 -8.10 -9.69
C PRO A 90 -1.66 -7.57 -10.49
N THR A 91 -2.81 -8.24 -10.42
CA THR A 91 -4.10 -7.68 -10.85
C THR A 91 -4.96 -7.27 -9.67
N ILE A 92 -4.65 -7.79 -8.48
CA ILE A 92 -5.30 -7.46 -7.21
C ILE A 92 -4.22 -7.03 -6.21
N LEU A 93 -4.36 -5.84 -5.64
CA LEU A 93 -3.54 -5.35 -4.55
C LEU A 93 -4.40 -5.23 -3.29
N VAL A 94 -3.93 -5.79 -2.18
CA VAL A 94 -4.58 -5.66 -0.87
C VAL A 94 -3.64 -4.86 0.03
N LEU A 95 -4.13 -3.77 0.59
CA LEU A 95 -3.44 -2.92 1.55
C LEU A 95 -4.15 -3.08 2.90
N ASP A 96 -3.48 -3.74 3.85
CA ASP A 96 -4.02 -4.01 5.17
C ASP A 96 -3.46 -3.01 6.18
N GLU A 97 -4.26 -2.01 6.54
CA GLU A 97 -3.90 -0.94 7.46
C GLU A 97 -2.55 -0.25 7.16
N ALA A 98 -2.19 -0.18 5.88
CA ALA A 98 -0.88 0.31 5.45
C ALA A 98 -0.56 1.75 5.88
N THR A 99 -1.56 2.51 6.37
CA THR A 99 -1.44 3.93 6.74
C THR A 99 -1.66 4.23 8.23
N SER A 100 -1.95 3.25 9.08
CA SER A 100 -2.38 3.50 10.47
C SER A 100 -1.29 4.14 11.35
N ASN A 101 -0.02 3.86 11.10
CA ASN A 101 1.13 4.34 11.90
C ASN A 101 2.14 5.19 11.12
N ILE A 102 1.73 5.79 10.00
CA ILE A 102 2.60 6.66 9.19
C ILE A 102 2.21 8.13 9.31
N ASP A 103 3.20 9.00 9.11
CA ASP A 103 3.02 10.45 9.08
C ASP A 103 2.21 10.90 7.85
N ASN A 104 1.60 12.09 7.92
CA ASN A 104 0.73 12.62 6.87
C ASN A 104 1.40 12.75 5.49
N ILE A 105 2.72 12.99 5.45
CA ILE A 105 3.46 13.11 4.19
C ILE A 105 3.60 11.72 3.56
N SER A 106 4.00 10.72 4.34
CA SER A 106 4.04 9.33 3.90
C SER A 106 2.66 8.82 3.46
N GLU A 107 1.60 9.18 4.18
CA GLU A 107 0.23 8.83 3.82
C GLU A 107 -0.17 9.39 2.46
N LYS A 108 0.11 10.67 2.21
CA LYS A 108 -0.11 11.29 0.90
C LYS A 108 0.60 10.54 -0.23
N TYR A 109 1.85 10.16 -0.04
CA TYR A 109 2.59 9.40 -1.06
C TYR A 109 2.00 8.03 -1.34
N ILE A 110 1.42 7.37 -0.32
CA ILE A 110 0.72 6.09 -0.51
C ILE A 110 -0.59 6.32 -1.29
N SER A 111 -1.38 7.34 -0.94
CA SER A 111 -2.58 7.71 -1.71
C SER A 111 -2.24 8.06 -3.16
N ASP A 112 -1.20 8.85 -3.40
CA ASP A 112 -0.72 9.20 -4.75
C ASP A 112 -0.31 7.93 -5.52
N THR A 113 0.41 7.00 -4.86
CA THR A 113 0.74 5.69 -5.45
C THR A 113 -0.52 4.94 -5.86
N ILE A 114 -1.50 4.84 -4.97
CA ILE A 114 -2.76 4.11 -5.20
C ILE A 114 -3.53 4.72 -6.38
N ASN A 115 -3.67 6.04 -6.40
CA ASN A 115 -4.36 6.77 -7.47
C ASN A 115 -3.67 6.60 -8.83
N GLN A 116 -2.33 6.51 -8.84
CA GLN A 116 -1.58 6.25 -10.07
C GLN A 116 -1.82 4.84 -10.62
N ILE A 117 -1.87 3.83 -9.74
CA ILE A 117 -1.92 2.41 -10.14
C ILE A 117 -3.35 1.86 -10.30
N SER A 118 -4.36 2.50 -9.69
CA SER A 118 -5.75 2.03 -9.64
C SER A 118 -6.38 1.88 -11.03
N SER A 119 -5.92 2.67 -12.02
CA SER A 119 -6.38 2.57 -13.41
C SER A 119 -6.22 1.19 -14.05
N ASN A 120 -5.35 0.34 -13.52
CA ASN A 120 -5.04 -0.99 -14.08
C ASN A 120 -5.17 -2.13 -13.06
N LEU A 121 -5.58 -1.85 -11.82
CA LEU A 121 -5.56 -2.78 -10.70
C LEU A 121 -6.86 -2.72 -9.90
N ILE A 122 -7.31 -3.86 -9.38
CA ILE A 122 -8.29 -3.88 -8.29
C ILE A 122 -7.51 -3.66 -7.00
N VAL A 123 -7.80 -2.58 -6.27
CA VAL A 123 -7.15 -2.26 -5.00
C VAL A 123 -8.17 -2.39 -3.87
N PHE A 124 -7.88 -3.26 -2.90
CA PHE A 124 -8.59 -3.33 -1.63
C PHE A 124 -7.79 -2.61 -0.57
N ILE A 125 -8.44 -1.69 0.14
CA ILE A 125 -7.82 -0.94 1.23
C ILE A 125 -8.63 -1.20 2.50
N VAL A 126 -7.98 -1.79 3.49
CA VAL A 126 -8.49 -1.83 4.87
C VAL A 126 -7.87 -0.65 5.58
N ALA A 127 -8.68 0.32 5.99
CA ALA A 127 -8.19 1.56 6.58
C ALA A 127 -8.89 1.90 7.89
N HIS A 128 -8.10 2.39 8.84
CA HIS A 128 -8.61 3.08 10.03
C HIS A 128 -8.63 4.60 9.87
N LYS A 129 -7.82 5.15 8.97
CA LYS A 129 -7.82 6.57 8.62
C LYS A 129 -8.72 6.80 7.42
N LEU A 130 -9.77 7.59 7.60
CA LEU A 130 -10.82 7.72 6.60
C LEU A 130 -10.43 8.65 5.44
N ASN A 131 -9.42 9.50 5.63
CA ASN A 131 -8.86 10.31 4.54
C ASN A 131 -8.23 9.45 3.44
N THR A 132 -7.64 8.29 3.78
CA THR A 132 -7.04 7.38 2.78
C THR A 132 -8.09 6.77 1.84
N ILE A 133 -9.35 6.65 2.28
CA ILE A 133 -10.41 5.96 1.53
C ILE A 133 -11.45 6.89 0.93
N ALA A 134 -11.33 8.21 1.13
CA ALA A 134 -12.28 9.18 0.58
C ALA A 134 -12.27 9.17 -0.96
N ASP A 135 -11.12 8.90 -1.58
CA ASP A 135 -10.97 8.82 -3.04
C ASP A 135 -11.33 7.44 -3.63
N CYS A 136 -11.86 6.50 -2.84
CA CYS A 136 -12.18 5.15 -3.34
C CYS A 136 -13.45 5.14 -4.18
N ASP A 137 -13.42 4.38 -5.29
CA ASP A 137 -14.59 4.16 -6.17
C ASP A 137 -15.79 3.51 -5.44
N ARG A 138 -15.52 2.76 -4.36
CA ARG A 138 -16.52 2.08 -3.54
C ARG A 138 -15.99 1.88 -2.13
N ILE A 139 -16.77 2.30 -1.15
CA ILE A 139 -16.51 2.12 0.28
C ILE A 139 -17.53 1.13 0.85
N ILE A 140 -17.04 0.17 1.63
CA ILE A 140 -17.86 -0.85 2.29
C ILE A 140 -17.62 -0.73 3.80
N VAL A 141 -18.68 -0.45 4.56
CA VAL A 141 -18.64 -0.41 6.02
C VAL A 141 -19.12 -1.75 6.57
N ILE A 142 -18.27 -2.40 7.34
CA ILE A 142 -18.55 -3.69 7.96
C ILE A 142 -18.70 -3.48 9.47
N ASN A 143 -19.76 -4.04 10.05
CA ASN A 143 -19.97 -4.12 11.50
C ASN A 143 -20.43 -5.55 11.84
N ASP A 144 -19.87 -6.16 12.88
CA ASP A 144 -20.19 -7.53 13.31
C ASP A 144 -20.23 -8.57 12.17
N GLY A 145 -19.34 -8.44 11.20
CA GLY A 145 -19.22 -9.36 10.05
C GLY A 145 -20.28 -9.17 8.95
N ILE A 146 -21.14 -8.16 9.05
CA ILE A 146 -22.13 -7.80 8.03
C ILE A 146 -21.82 -6.44 7.38
N ILE A 147 -22.13 -6.31 6.10
CA ILE A 147 -22.08 -5.02 5.40
C ILE A 147 -23.27 -4.20 5.87
N ILE A 148 -23.01 -3.08 6.54
CA ILE A 148 -24.05 -2.17 7.05
C ILE A 148 -24.25 -0.95 6.15
N GLU A 149 -23.20 -0.52 5.45
CA GLU A 149 -23.25 0.59 4.51
C GLU A 149 -22.35 0.33 3.31
N GLU A 150 -22.75 0.86 2.17
CA GLU A 150 -22.02 0.81 0.91
C GLU A 150 -22.35 2.07 0.10
N GLY A 151 -21.35 2.62 -0.59
CA GLY A 151 -21.48 3.78 -1.47
C GLY A 151 -20.15 4.45 -1.76
N VAL A 152 -20.19 5.60 -2.45
CA VAL A 152 -19.03 6.51 -2.54
C VAL A 152 -18.94 7.43 -1.32
N HIS A 153 -17.82 8.12 -1.15
CA HIS A 153 -17.56 8.97 0.02
C HIS A 153 -18.68 9.98 0.29
N GLU A 154 -19.09 10.74 -0.72
CA GLU A 154 -20.09 11.80 -0.58
C GLU A 154 -21.47 11.26 -0.19
N GLU A 155 -21.85 10.10 -0.77
CA GLU A 155 -23.11 9.44 -0.47
C GLU A 155 -23.14 8.93 0.97
N LEU A 156 -22.04 8.33 1.44
CA LEU A 156 -21.95 7.81 2.80
C LEU A 156 -21.84 8.93 3.83
N LEU A 157 -21.15 10.03 3.51
CA LEU A 157 -21.05 11.20 4.39
C LEU A 157 -22.39 11.93 4.53
N GLY A 158 -23.22 11.94 3.49
CA GLY A 158 -24.55 12.56 3.48
C GLY A 158 -25.65 11.74 4.18
N LYS A 159 -25.40 10.49 4.57
CA LYS A 159 -26.39 9.65 5.27
C LYS A 159 -26.58 10.14 6.71
N GLU A 160 -27.77 10.66 7.00
CA GLU A 160 -28.15 11.05 8.35
C GLU A 160 -28.08 9.84 9.30
N GLY A 161 -27.31 9.97 10.38
CA GLY A 161 -27.08 8.88 11.34
C GLY A 161 -26.18 7.74 10.82
N GLY A 162 -25.58 7.87 9.63
CA GLY A 162 -24.69 6.85 9.06
C GLY A 162 -23.43 6.63 9.89
N VAL A 163 -23.03 5.37 10.04
CA VAL A 163 -21.82 4.93 10.75
C VAL A 163 -20.58 5.50 10.07
N TYR A 164 -20.53 5.51 8.73
CA TYR A 164 -19.41 6.12 8.01
C TYR A 164 -19.24 7.60 8.38
N ALA A 165 -20.30 8.40 8.28
CA ALA A 165 -20.28 9.82 8.59
C ALA A 165 -19.89 10.10 10.04
N GLN A 166 -20.38 9.29 10.98
CA GLN A 166 -20.00 9.40 12.40
C GLN A 166 -18.52 9.13 12.63
N GLN A 167 -17.96 8.07 12.02
CA GLN A 167 -16.55 7.76 12.14
C GLN A 167 -15.67 8.82 11.47
N TYR A 168 -16.12 9.36 10.33
CA TYR A 168 -15.41 10.43 9.60
C TYR A 168 -15.28 11.67 10.47
N ASN A 169 -16.40 12.19 10.98
CA ASN A 169 -16.41 13.41 11.81
C ASN A 169 -15.66 13.28 13.15
N GLN A 170 -15.43 12.05 13.64
CA GLN A 170 -14.65 11.82 14.87
C GLN A 170 -13.13 11.75 14.62
N ARG A 171 -12.71 11.47 13.37
CA ARG A 171 -11.31 11.17 13.00
C ARG A 171 -10.70 12.17 12.02
N SER A 172 -11.50 13.04 11.41
CA SER A 172 -11.10 14.20 10.61
C SER A 172 -10.82 15.41 11.48
#